data_AF-A0A1F8RVG7-F1
#
_entry.id   AF-A0A1F8RVG7-F1
#
_cell.length_a   1.000
_cell.length_b   1.000
_cell.length_c   1.000
_cell.angle_alpha   90.00
_cell.angle_beta   90.00
_cell.angle_gamma   90.00
#
_symmetry.space_group_name_H-M   'P 1'
#
loop_
_entity.id
_entity.type
_entity.pdbx_description
1 polymer ?
#
loop_
_entity_poly.entity_id
_entity_poly.type
_entity_poly.pdbx_seq_one_letter_code
_entity_poly.pdbx_strand_id
1 'polypeptide(L)'
;MSVGGKDRELAFHAAMVDVYARAKAEARYHATYFLGMISDIGGYQTAKYLIHTDRPSDGYVALYDRQRLDLTVEAVVLLPEWVDLFTDDERAIARRRLTDYRFDVDAYLVAHHDTAGSAGAPRG
;
A
#
# COMPACT_ATOMS: atom_id res chain seq x y z
N MET A 1 16.04 23.58 -1.93
CA MET A 1 16.29 22.28 -1.28
C MET A 1 14.95 21.60 -1.09
N SER A 2 14.61 20.61 -1.91
CA SER A 2 13.32 19.90 -1.83
C SER A 2 13.33 18.92 -0.66
N VAL A 3 12.96 19.42 0.53
CA VAL A 3 12.90 18.61 1.76
C VAL A 3 11.65 17.71 1.81
N GLY A 4 10.56 18.05 1.11
CA GLY A 4 9.29 17.32 1.24
C GLY A 4 9.17 15.93 0.56
N GLY A 5 9.95 15.66 -0.49
CA GLY A 5 9.79 14.43 -1.29
C GLY A 5 10.38 13.19 -0.60
N LYS A 6 11.62 13.30 -0.12
CA LYS A 6 12.33 12.18 0.53
C LYS A 6 11.70 11.78 1.86
N ASP A 7 11.16 12.73 2.61
CA ASP A 7 10.51 12.44 3.89
C ASP A 7 9.23 11.63 3.69
N ARG A 8 8.46 11.91 2.63
CA ARG A 8 7.27 11.11 2.27
C ARG A 8 7.62 9.72 1.75
N GLU A 9 8.68 9.57 0.96
CA GLU A 9 9.16 8.25 0.53
C GLU A 9 9.60 7.39 1.72
N LEU A 10 10.24 8.00 2.73
CA LEU A 10 10.64 7.30 3.96
C LEU A 10 9.41 6.91 4.81
N ALA A 11 8.43 7.80 4.93
CA ALA A 11 7.17 7.48 5.60
C ALA A 11 6.43 6.35 4.87
N PHE A 12 6.43 6.35 3.53
CA PHE A 12 5.87 5.27 2.73
C PHE A 12 6.63 3.95 2.92
N HIS A 13 7.97 3.99 3.05
CA HIS A 13 8.75 2.81 3.41
C HIS A 13 8.27 2.21 4.74
N ALA A 14 8.05 3.02 5.78
CA ALA A 14 7.53 2.55 7.05
C ALA A 14 6.13 1.91 6.90
N ALA A 15 5.26 2.49 6.08
CA ALA A 15 3.95 1.91 5.76
C ALA A 15 4.08 0.53 5.07
N MET A 16 5.03 0.35 4.15
CA MET A 16 5.28 -0.95 3.51
C MET A 16 5.79 -2.01 4.50
N VAL A 17 6.61 -1.61 5.46
CA VAL A 17 7.05 -2.50 6.55
C VAL A 17 5.87 -2.89 7.45
N ASP A 18 4.98 -1.94 7.77
CA ASP A 18 3.77 -2.21 8.55
C ASP A 18 2.83 -3.19 7.83
N VAL A 19 2.59 -2.98 6.53
CA VAL A 19 1.82 -3.91 5.68
C VAL A 19 2.39 -5.32 5.74
N TYR A 20 3.71 -5.49 5.64
CA TYR A 20 4.35 -6.79 5.79
C TYR A 20 4.13 -7.39 7.19
N ALA A 21 4.30 -6.58 8.24
CA ALA A 21 4.12 -7.03 9.62
C ALA A 21 2.69 -7.51 9.87
N ARG A 22 1.70 -6.77 9.38
CA ARG A 22 0.27 -7.11 9.43
C ARG A 22 -0.05 -8.33 8.58
N ALA A 23 0.54 -8.47 7.39
CA ALA A 23 0.33 -9.66 6.55
C ALA A 23 0.83 -10.93 7.26
N LYS A 24 1.94 -10.82 7.97
CA LYS A 24 2.47 -11.92 8.79
C LYS A 24 1.60 -12.21 10.00
N ALA A 25 1.20 -11.19 10.75
CA ALA A 25 0.46 -11.35 12.00
C ALA A 25 -1.00 -11.75 11.78
N GLU A 26 -1.68 -11.08 10.85
CA GLU A 26 -3.12 -11.18 10.65
C GLU A 26 -3.50 -12.16 9.53
N ALA A 27 -2.69 -12.25 8.46
CA ALA A 27 -2.95 -13.15 7.33
C ALA A 27 -2.11 -14.44 7.38
N ARG A 28 -1.22 -14.59 8.38
CA ARG A 28 -0.24 -15.69 8.50
C ARG A 28 0.55 -15.92 7.21
N TYR A 29 0.81 -14.85 6.46
CA TYR A 29 1.53 -14.90 5.20
C TYR A 29 2.93 -14.32 5.36
N HIS A 30 3.96 -15.11 5.04
CA HIS A 30 5.34 -14.68 5.17
C HIS A 30 5.92 -14.28 3.81
N ALA A 31 5.78 -13.00 3.46
CA ALA A 31 6.22 -12.44 2.18
C ALA A 31 7.74 -12.13 2.17
N THR A 32 8.59 -13.15 2.23
CA THR A 32 10.05 -12.97 2.29
C THR A 32 10.61 -12.21 1.09
N TYR A 33 10.09 -12.46 -0.11
CA TYR A 33 10.48 -11.74 -1.33
C TYR A 33 10.14 -10.24 -1.24
N PHE A 34 8.96 -9.91 -0.73
CA PHE A 34 8.54 -8.52 -0.54
C PHE A 34 9.40 -7.78 0.49
N LEU A 35 9.69 -8.43 1.63
CA LEU A 35 10.60 -7.87 2.64
C LEU A 35 12.01 -7.65 2.08
N GLY A 36 12.50 -8.56 1.24
CA GLY A 36 13.78 -8.41 0.53
C GLY A 36 13.78 -7.15 -0.34
N MET A 37 12.77 -6.98 -1.20
CA MET A 37 12.66 -5.79 -2.05
C MET A 37 12.61 -4.48 -1.25
N ILE A 38 11.81 -4.43 -0.16
CA ILE A 38 11.75 -3.25 0.71
C ILE A 38 13.13 -2.93 1.30
N SER A 39 13.88 -3.96 1.67
CA SER A 39 15.22 -3.80 2.28
C SER A 39 16.27 -3.36 1.26
N ASP A 40 16.18 -3.88 0.03
CA ASP A 40 17.18 -3.65 -1.02
C ASP A 40 16.99 -2.33 -1.77
N ILE A 41 15.75 -2.03 -2.17
CA ILE A 41 15.43 -0.88 -3.03
C ILE A 41 14.47 0.13 -2.38
N GLY A 42 13.95 -0.18 -1.18
CA GLY A 42 13.02 0.68 -0.45
C GLY A 42 11.56 0.46 -0.83
N GLY A 43 10.64 0.79 0.10
CA GLY A 43 9.20 0.59 -0.09
C GLY A 43 8.62 1.37 -1.27
N TYR A 44 9.04 2.63 -1.49
CA TYR A 44 8.55 3.43 -2.61
C TYR A 44 8.90 2.81 -3.97
N GLN A 45 10.18 2.47 -4.19
CA GLN A 45 10.61 1.84 -5.44
C GLN A 45 10.01 0.45 -5.62
N THR A 46 9.87 -0.32 -4.52
CA THR A 46 9.17 -1.62 -4.55
C THR A 46 7.72 -1.46 -5.03
N ALA A 47 7.00 -0.45 -4.53
CA ALA A 47 5.63 -0.20 -4.94
C ALA A 47 5.55 0.19 -6.44
N LYS A 48 6.42 1.11 -6.90
CA LYS A 48 6.47 1.47 -8.32
C LYS A 48 6.76 0.25 -9.18
N TYR A 49 7.74 -0.57 -8.79
CA TYR A 49 8.08 -1.79 -9.50
C TYR A 49 6.87 -2.72 -9.65
N LEU A 50 6.18 -3.04 -8.55
CA LEU A 50 5.03 -3.95 -8.55
C LEU A 50 3.81 -3.39 -9.30
N ILE A 51 3.58 -2.08 -9.28
CA ILE A 51 2.47 -1.47 -10.05
C ILE A 51 2.73 -1.59 -11.56
N HIS A 52 3.98 -1.57 -12.02
CA HIS A 52 4.30 -1.64 -13.44
C HIS A 52 4.48 -3.08 -13.97
N THR A 53 4.47 -4.11 -13.12
CA THR A 53 4.51 -5.49 -13.60
C THR A 53 3.18 -5.92 -14.20
N ASP A 54 3.14 -6.47 -15.41
CA ASP A 54 1.89 -6.84 -16.09
C ASP A 54 1.01 -7.86 -15.32
N ARG A 55 1.61 -8.63 -14.41
CA ARG A 55 0.92 -9.66 -13.62
C ARG A 55 0.96 -9.35 -12.13
N PRO A 56 -0.12 -9.67 -11.39
CA PRO A 56 -0.09 -9.68 -9.94
C PRO A 56 1.03 -10.59 -9.44
N SER A 57 1.70 -10.17 -8.37
CA SER A 57 2.73 -11.00 -7.73
C SER A 57 2.09 -12.20 -7.01
N ASP A 58 2.87 -13.25 -6.76
CA ASP A 58 2.40 -14.39 -5.96
C ASP A 58 1.95 -13.96 -4.56
N GLY A 59 2.56 -12.91 -4.00
CA GLY A 59 2.16 -12.32 -2.73
C GLY A 59 0.78 -11.67 -2.78
N TYR A 60 0.43 -11.04 -3.90
CA TYR A 60 -0.89 -10.48 -4.13
C TYR A 60 -1.95 -11.59 -4.15
N VAL A 61 -1.72 -12.66 -4.91
CA VAL A 61 -2.64 -13.80 -5.01
C VAL A 61 -2.79 -14.50 -3.65
N ALA A 62 -1.68 -14.68 -2.93
CA ALA A 62 -1.71 -15.27 -1.59
C ALA A 62 -2.55 -14.43 -0.61
N LEU A 63 -2.49 -13.11 -0.67
CA LEU A 63 -3.30 -12.21 0.15
C LEU A 63 -4.77 -12.18 -0.29
N TYR A 64 -5.03 -12.30 -1.59
CA TYR A 64 -6.39 -12.47 -2.12
C TYR A 64 -7.07 -13.72 -1.56
N ASP A 65 -6.41 -14.88 -1.58
CA ASP A 65 -6.94 -16.14 -1.03
C ASP A 65 -7.27 -16.04 0.47
N ARG A 66 -6.64 -15.07 1.15
CA ARG A 66 -6.83 -14.79 2.58
C ARG A 66 -7.83 -13.66 2.84
N GLN A 67 -8.44 -13.10 1.79
CA GLN A 67 -9.30 -11.92 1.85
C GLN A 67 -8.61 -10.70 2.48
N ARG A 68 -7.29 -10.57 2.28
CA ARG A 68 -6.44 -9.52 2.85
C ARG A 68 -5.80 -8.63 1.80
N LEU A 69 -6.55 -8.30 0.76
CA LEU A 69 -6.10 -7.36 -0.28
C LEU A 69 -5.87 -5.94 0.27
N ASP A 70 -6.43 -5.60 1.43
CA ASP A 70 -6.11 -4.38 2.18
C ASP A 70 -4.63 -4.30 2.60
N LEU A 71 -3.92 -5.43 2.65
CA LEU A 71 -2.49 -5.52 2.95
C LEU A 71 -1.62 -5.67 1.71
N THR A 72 -2.05 -5.07 0.59
CA THR A 72 -1.27 -5.05 -0.66
C THR A 72 -0.77 -3.65 -0.98
N VAL A 73 0.24 -3.57 -1.83
CA VAL A 73 0.74 -2.30 -2.37
C VAL A 73 -0.40 -1.54 -3.05
N GLU A 74 -1.18 -2.23 -3.87
CA GLU A 74 -2.29 -1.65 -4.62
C GLU A 74 -3.31 -0.95 -3.72
N ALA A 75 -3.61 -1.52 -2.55
CA ALA A 75 -4.52 -0.87 -1.60
C ALA A 75 -3.88 0.38 -0.98
N VAL A 76 -2.63 0.28 -0.54
CA VAL A 76 -1.95 1.37 0.17
C VAL A 76 -1.71 2.58 -0.72
N VAL A 77 -1.37 2.41 -2.00
CA VAL A 77 -1.14 3.55 -2.90
C VAL A 77 -2.39 4.37 -3.22
N LEU A 78 -3.58 3.83 -2.93
CA LEU A 78 -4.85 4.53 -3.09
C LEU A 78 -5.23 5.34 -1.85
N LEU A 79 -4.55 5.15 -0.71
CA LEU A 79 -4.85 5.90 0.50
C LEU A 79 -4.52 7.39 0.32
N PRO A 80 -5.35 8.31 0.87
CA PRO A 80 -5.16 9.76 0.75
C PRO A 80 -3.78 10.25 1.21
N GLU A 81 -3.19 9.56 2.19
CA GLU A 81 -1.85 9.85 2.71
C GLU A 81 -0.73 9.65 1.67
N TRP A 82 -0.97 8.83 0.64
CA TRP A 82 0.05 8.41 -0.33
C TRP A 82 -0.29 8.78 -1.76
N VAL A 83 -1.53 9.19 -2.07
CA VAL A 83 -1.95 9.46 -3.46
C VAL A 83 -1.06 10.43 -4.22
N ASP A 84 -0.49 11.44 -3.55
CA ASP A 84 0.40 12.42 -4.21
C ASP A 84 1.79 11.88 -4.56
N LEU A 85 2.21 10.73 -4.00
CA LEU A 85 3.48 10.08 -4.33
C LEU A 85 3.41 9.29 -5.64
N PHE A 86 2.20 8.98 -6.09
CA PHE A 86 1.93 8.14 -7.25
C PHE A 86 1.15 8.92 -8.31
N THR A 87 1.38 8.60 -9.58
CA THR A 87 0.64 9.24 -10.67
C THR A 87 -0.78 8.72 -10.75
N ASP A 88 -1.66 9.49 -11.42
CA ASP A 88 -3.04 9.07 -11.66
C ASP A 88 -3.10 7.73 -12.39
N ASP A 89 -2.18 7.49 -13.32
CA ASP A 89 -2.05 6.23 -14.07
C ASP A 89 -1.67 5.05 -13.15
N GLU A 90 -0.69 5.25 -12.26
CA GLU A 90 -0.26 4.24 -11.28
C GLU A 90 -1.42 3.85 -10.35
N ARG A 91 -2.17 4.86 -9.87
CA ARG A 91 -3.36 4.64 -9.03
C ARG A 91 -4.50 3.97 -9.82
N ALA A 92 -4.68 4.31 -11.09
CA ALA A 92 -5.66 3.66 -11.95
C ALA A 92 -5.35 2.16 -12.15
N ILE A 93 -4.07 1.81 -12.33
CA ILE A 93 -3.63 0.40 -12.42
C ILE A 93 -3.92 -0.34 -11.11
N ALA A 94 -3.54 0.24 -9.98
CA ALA A 94 -3.78 -0.35 -8.65
C ALA A 94 -5.29 -0.59 -8.40
N ARG A 95 -6.11 0.42 -8.67
CA ARG A 95 -7.57 0.34 -8.52
C ARG A 95 -8.18 -0.73 -9.44
N ARG A 96 -7.73 -0.77 -10.70
CA ARG A 96 -8.19 -1.79 -11.65
C ARG A 96 -7.87 -3.19 -11.15
N ARG A 97 -6.64 -3.45 -10.69
CA ARG A 97 -6.26 -4.77 -10.16
C ARG A 97 -7.14 -5.21 -8.99
N LEU A 98 -7.35 -4.33 -8.01
CA LEU A 98 -8.23 -4.63 -6.87
C LEU A 98 -9.65 -4.95 -7.34
N THR A 99 -10.17 -4.18 -8.30
CA THR A 99 -11.52 -4.39 -8.87
C THR A 99 -11.61 -5.70 -9.65
N ASP A 100 -10.59 -6.07 -10.41
CA ASP A 100 -10.52 -7.34 -11.17
C ASP A 100 -10.61 -8.55 -10.22
N TYR A 101 -10.13 -8.41 -8.98
CA TYR A 101 -10.25 -9.38 -7.89
C TYR A 101 -11.48 -9.16 -6.99
N ARG A 102 -12.45 -8.35 -7.41
CA ARG A 102 -13.70 -8.04 -6.69
C ARG A 102 -13.50 -7.44 -5.30
N PHE A 103 -12.38 -6.76 -5.07
CA PHE A 103 -12.17 -5.99 -3.85
C PHE A 103 -12.96 -4.68 -3.90
N ASP A 104 -13.67 -4.36 -2.81
CA ASP A 104 -14.44 -3.12 -2.70
C ASP A 104 -13.50 -1.96 -2.31
N VAL A 105 -12.93 -1.33 -3.34
CA VAL A 105 -12.01 -0.19 -3.18
C VAL A 105 -12.72 1.00 -2.53
N ASP A 106 -13.99 1.24 -2.86
CA ASP A 106 -14.71 2.41 -2.37
C ASP A 106 -15.01 2.29 -0.88
N ALA A 107 -15.49 1.11 -0.44
CA ALA A 107 -15.67 0.83 0.99
C ALA A 107 -14.35 0.90 1.75
N TYR A 108 -13.25 0.39 1.16
CA TYR A 108 -11.91 0.49 1.75
C TYR A 108 -11.48 1.94 1.95
N LEU A 109 -11.59 2.79 0.92
CA LEU A 109 -11.20 4.18 1.03
C LEU A 109 -12.06 4.96 2.01
N VAL A 110 -13.37 4.72 2.04
CA VAL A 110 -14.27 5.34 3.04
C VAL A 110 -13.82 5.00 4.46
N ALA A 111 -13.53 3.72 4.74
CA ALA A 111 -13.07 3.30 6.07
C ALA A 111 -11.74 3.95 6.49
N HIS A 112 -10.88 4.30 5.54
CA HIS A 112 -9.58 4.92 5.80
C HIS A 112 -9.60 6.46 5.78
N HIS A 113 -10.60 7.09 5.15
CA HIS A 113 -10.78 8.55 5.15
C HIS A 113 -11.09 9.10 6.56
N ASP A 114 -11.84 8.36 7.39
CA ASP A 114 -12.24 8.79 8.73
C ASP A 114 -11.06 8.88 9.72
N THR A 115 -9.95 8.21 9.43
CA THR A 115 -8.79 8.17 10.33
C THR A 115 -7.88 9.40 10.13
N ALA A 116 -7.75 9.89 8.89
CA ALA A 116 -6.94 11.06 8.54
C ALA A 116 -7.52 12.40 9.06
N GLY A 117 -8.82 12.43 9.39
CA GLY A 117 -9.50 13.61 9.94
C GLY A 117 -9.34 13.83 11.45
N SER A 118 -8.76 12.88 12.21
CA SER A 118 -8.71 12.97 13.69
C SER A 118 -7.35 13.30 14.30
N ALA A 119 -6.25 13.33 13.52
CA ALA A 119 -4.93 13.73 14.00
C ALA A 119 -4.75 15.27 13.99
N GLY A 120 -5.71 16.01 14.58
CA GLY A 120 -5.75 17.46 14.50
C GLY A 120 -6.68 18.13 15.50
N ALA A 121 -6.62 17.75 16.79
CA ALA A 121 -7.10 18.62 17.87
C ALA A 121 -6.46 18.24 19.21
N PRO A 122 -5.65 19.12 19.85
CA PRO A 122 -5.41 18.98 21.29
C PRO A 122 -6.71 19.31 22.02
N ARG A 123 -7.25 18.35 22.78
CA ARG A 123 -8.24 18.67 23.82
C ARG A 123 -7.47 19.04 25.09
N GLY A 124 -7.79 20.23 25.60
CA GLY A 124 -7.08 20.93 26.66
C GLY A 124 -7.37 20.45 28.06
#